data_AF-A0A924JQY5-F1
#
_entry.id   AF-A0A924JQY5-F1
#
_cell.length_a   1.000
_cell.length_b   1.000
_cell.length_c   1.000
_cell.angle_alpha   90.00
_cell.angle_beta   90.00
_cell.angle_gamma   90.00
#
_symmetry.space_group_name_H-M   'P 1'
#
loop_
_entity.id
_entity.type
_entity.pdbx_description
1 polymer ?
#
loop_
_entity_poly.entity_id
_entity_poly.type
_entity_poly.pdbx_seq_one_letter_code
_entity_poly.pdbx_strand_id
1 'polypeptide(L)'
;RIIEYVAVNGPTQVTTLARELGEQVGSISHHLRMLERVNMVQRAPEMASDGRTSWWKRSPDSTVTWSVDDFSDSPVDRMTAKAAERLTVDYQLGKLAAWKNEVDRAAPDWRRAAFSNDTSASATAQELSQLQDLLVQTLRTWRDSIDTRDGAERSPVFIFTYGFPTRP
;
A
#
# COMPACT_ATOMS: atom_id res chain seq x y z
N ARG A 1 3.57 4.72 -4.10
CA ARG A 1 4.10 4.25 -5.40
C ARG A 1 5.18 3.18 -5.25
N ILE A 2 6.37 3.43 -4.66
CA ILE A 2 7.43 2.41 -4.51
C ILE A 2 6.93 1.14 -3.79
N ILE A 3 6.36 1.29 -2.58
CA ILE A 3 5.84 0.17 -1.77
C ILE A 3 4.84 -0.68 -2.57
N GLU A 4 3.93 -0.01 -3.28
CA GLU A 4 2.93 -0.69 -4.11
C GLU A 4 3.57 -1.44 -5.27
N TYR A 5 4.52 -0.82 -5.98
CA TYR A 5 5.20 -1.46 -7.08
C TYR A 5 5.89 -2.76 -6.65
N VAL A 6 6.67 -2.73 -5.56
CA VAL A 6 7.35 -3.93 -5.05
C VAL A 6 6.40 -4.94 -4.43
N ALA A 7 5.23 -4.50 -3.94
CA ALA A 7 4.19 -5.41 -3.46
C ALA A 7 3.55 -6.21 -4.60
N VAL A 8 3.34 -5.56 -5.74
CA VAL A 8 2.68 -6.16 -6.91
C VAL A 8 3.65 -6.99 -7.75
N ASN A 9 4.87 -6.50 -7.97
CA ASN A 9 5.84 -7.11 -8.89
C ASN A 9 6.90 -7.96 -8.17
N GLY A 10 6.85 -8.04 -6.84
CA GLY A 10 7.86 -8.74 -6.04
C GLY A 10 9.20 -8.01 -5.98
N PRO A 11 10.29 -8.74 -5.64
CA PRO A 11 11.63 -8.17 -5.58
C PRO A 11 11.98 -7.44 -6.88
N THR A 12 12.41 -6.19 -6.79
CA THR A 12 12.66 -5.32 -7.94
C THR A 12 13.99 -4.58 -7.79
N GLN A 13 14.69 -4.38 -8.91
CA GLN A 13 15.92 -3.59 -8.97
C GLN A 13 15.64 -2.08 -8.85
N VAL A 14 16.58 -1.34 -8.26
CA VAL A 14 16.51 0.14 -8.18
C VAL A 14 16.34 0.78 -9.56
N THR A 15 17.07 0.31 -10.58
CA THR A 15 17.01 0.82 -11.96
C THR A 15 15.66 0.56 -12.60
N THR A 16 15.06 -0.60 -12.37
CA THR A 16 13.70 -0.92 -12.81
C THR A 16 12.70 0.00 -12.13
N LEU A 17 12.76 0.17 -10.80
CA LEU A 17 11.88 1.09 -10.08
C LEU A 17 11.98 2.53 -10.62
N ALA A 18 13.20 3.00 -10.89
CA ALA A 18 13.43 4.33 -11.47
C ALA A 18 12.76 4.48 -12.84
N ARG A 19 12.96 3.50 -13.73
CA ARG A 19 12.35 3.49 -15.07
C ARG A 19 10.83 3.46 -15.01
N GLU A 20 10.26 2.51 -14.28
CA GLU A 20 8.81 2.26 -14.26
C GLU A 20 8.03 3.35 -13.51
N LEU A 21 8.67 4.02 -12.54
CA LEU A 21 8.04 5.12 -11.81
C LEU A 21 8.31 6.50 -12.43
N GLY A 22 9.16 6.58 -13.45
CA GLY A 22 9.55 7.84 -14.10
C GLY A 22 10.41 8.74 -13.21
N GLU A 23 11.24 8.14 -12.36
CA GLU A 23 12.01 8.80 -11.31
C GLU A 23 13.52 8.64 -11.54
N GLN A 24 14.31 9.53 -10.95
CA GLN A 24 15.77 9.39 -10.98
C GLN A 24 16.23 8.24 -10.07
N VAL A 25 17.25 7.48 -10.50
CA VAL A 25 17.85 6.38 -9.72
C VAL A 25 18.28 6.84 -8.32
N GLY A 26 18.84 8.05 -8.20
CA GLY A 26 19.23 8.64 -6.93
C GLY A 26 18.04 8.89 -5.98
N SER A 27 16.91 9.37 -6.51
CA SER A 27 15.66 9.58 -5.77
C SER A 27 15.09 8.27 -5.25
N ILE A 28 14.98 7.25 -6.11
CA ILE A 28 14.53 5.91 -5.71
C ILE A 28 15.45 5.33 -4.63
N SER A 29 16.77 5.42 -4.80
CA SER A 29 17.74 4.91 -3.82
C SER A 29 17.64 5.62 -2.47
N HIS A 30 17.35 6.92 -2.47
CA HIS A 30 17.10 7.69 -1.24
C HIS A 30 15.83 7.22 -0.55
N HIS A 31 14.70 7.16 -1.27
CA HIS A 31 13.42 6.75 -0.71
C HIS A 31 13.42 5.30 -0.23
N LEU A 32 14.07 4.37 -0.93
CA LEU A 32 14.19 2.98 -0.47
C LEU A 32 14.91 2.88 0.88
N ARG A 33 15.98 3.66 1.08
CA ARG A 33 16.67 3.73 2.39
C ARG A 33 15.80 4.34 3.48
N MET A 34 14.98 5.35 3.17
CA MET A 34 14.02 5.90 4.13
C MET A 34 12.96 4.86 4.50
N LEU A 35 12.42 4.15 3.51
CA LEU A 35 11.41 3.11 3.68
C LEU A 35 11.96 1.88 4.44
N GLU A 36 13.25 1.57 4.28
CA GLU A 36 13.93 0.51 5.03
C GLU A 36 13.98 0.81 6.53
N ARG A 37 14.25 2.07 6.91
CA ARG A 37 14.32 2.49 8.32
C ARG A 37 13.00 2.30 9.07
N VAL A 38 11.88 2.35 8.37
CA VAL A 38 10.53 2.13 8.91
C VAL A 38 9.97 0.75 8.54
N ASN A 39 10.85 -0.18 8.13
CA ASN A 39 10.51 -1.57 7.80
C ASN A 39 9.38 -1.72 6.75
N MET A 40 9.29 -0.80 5.78
CA MET A 40 8.34 -0.92 4.68
C MET A 40 8.91 -1.76 3.52
N VAL A 41 10.22 -1.70 3.32
CA VAL A 41 10.96 -2.47 2.33
C VAL A 41 12.25 -3.00 2.94
N GLN A 42 12.80 -4.05 2.35
CA GLN A 42 14.10 -4.60 2.72
C GLN A 42 14.88 -4.99 1.48
N ARG A 43 16.21 -5.09 1.62
CA ARG A 43 17.05 -5.64 0.55
C ARG A 43 16.75 -7.12 0.31
N ALA A 44 16.93 -7.55 -0.92
CA ALA A 44 16.80 -8.94 -1.38
C ALA A 44 18.11 -9.40 -2.06
N PRO A 45 19.25 -9.47 -1.32
CA PRO A 45 20.55 -9.82 -1.90
C PRO A 45 20.57 -11.20 -2.55
N GLU A 46 19.69 -12.11 -2.12
CA GLU A 46 19.52 -13.44 -2.72
C GLU A 46 19.15 -13.41 -4.22
N MET A 47 18.61 -12.28 -4.69
CA MET A 47 18.24 -12.08 -6.10
C MET A 47 19.39 -11.50 -6.94
N ALA A 48 20.50 -11.09 -6.32
CA ALA A 48 21.62 -10.48 -7.02
C ALA A 48 22.55 -11.56 -7.59
N SER A 49 22.69 -11.61 -8.92
CA SER A 49 23.63 -12.52 -9.60
C SER A 49 25.06 -12.00 -9.64
N ASP A 50 25.27 -10.68 -9.51
CA ASP A 50 26.57 -10.02 -9.70
C ASP A 50 27.01 -9.16 -8.50
N GLY A 51 26.23 -9.11 -7.42
CA GLY A 51 26.49 -8.31 -6.21
C GLY A 51 26.47 -6.78 -6.40
N ARG A 52 26.37 -6.29 -7.65
CA ARG A 52 26.36 -4.86 -7.99
C ARG A 52 24.94 -4.31 -8.04
N THR A 53 23.99 -5.15 -8.41
CA THR A 53 22.60 -4.75 -8.55
C THR A 53 21.86 -4.84 -7.22
N SER A 54 21.36 -3.70 -6.73
CA SER A 54 20.58 -3.67 -5.50
C SER A 54 19.13 -4.03 -5.77
N TRP A 55 18.69 -5.15 -5.19
CA TRP A 55 17.33 -5.64 -5.22
C TRP A 55 16.60 -5.33 -3.92
N TRP A 56 15.33 -4.97 -4.04
CA TRP A 56 14.47 -4.57 -2.93
C TRP A 56 13.14 -5.28 -3.01
N LYS A 57 12.62 -5.72 -1.87
CA LYS A 57 11.31 -6.33 -1.75
C LYS A 57 10.53 -5.67 -0.62
N ARG A 58 9.21 -5.83 -0.63
CA ARG A 58 8.37 -5.45 0.50
C ARG A 58 8.76 -6.28 1.73
N SER A 59 8.81 -5.66 2.92
CA SER A 59 9.00 -6.43 4.15
C SER A 59 7.75 -7.25 4.47
N PRO A 60 7.86 -8.52 4.90
CA PRO A 60 6.71 -9.41 5.14
C PRO A 60 5.63 -8.82 6.05
N ASP A 61 6.04 -8.21 7.16
CA ASP A 61 5.12 -7.67 8.18
C ASP A 61 4.73 -6.21 7.96
N SER A 62 5.16 -5.60 6.85
CA SER A 62 4.90 -4.18 6.58
C SER A 62 3.41 -3.90 6.37
N THR A 63 2.91 -2.88 7.06
CA THR A 63 1.57 -2.31 6.87
C THR A 63 1.64 -0.80 6.89
N VAL A 64 0.80 -0.17 6.10
CA VAL A 64 0.68 1.28 6.04
C VAL A 64 -0.54 1.68 6.88
N THR A 65 -0.32 1.85 8.17
CA THR A 65 -1.30 2.38 9.14
C THR A 65 -0.58 3.39 10.02
N TRP A 66 -1.12 4.59 10.15
CA TRP A 66 -0.57 5.69 10.93
C TRP A 66 -1.65 6.74 11.21
N SER A 67 -1.42 7.60 12.20
CA SER A 67 -2.28 8.74 12.54
C SER A 67 -1.49 10.05 12.44
N VAL A 68 -2.17 11.13 12.07
CA VAL A 68 -1.60 12.49 12.17
C VAL A 68 -1.16 12.79 13.61
N ASP A 69 -1.85 12.23 14.60
CA ASP A 69 -1.54 12.45 16.02
C ASP A 69 -0.27 11.69 16.47
N ASP A 70 0.27 10.76 15.67
CA ASP A 70 1.61 10.18 15.91
C ASP A 70 2.73 11.24 15.79
N PHE A 71 2.42 12.41 15.22
CA PHE A 71 3.33 13.52 14.99
C PHE A 71 2.95 14.77 15.82
N SER A 72 2.19 14.60 16.90
CA SER A 72 1.65 15.72 17.68
C SER A 72 2.70 16.54 18.45
N ASP A 73 3.89 15.97 18.67
CA ASP A 73 4.96 16.59 19.47
C ASP A 73 5.56 17.84 18.81
N SER A 74 5.31 18.05 17.52
CA SER A 74 5.83 19.17 16.74
C SER A 74 4.74 19.73 15.83
N PRO A 75 4.42 21.05 15.93
CA PRO A 75 3.44 21.67 15.04
C PRO A 75 3.79 21.53 13.55
N VAL A 76 5.08 21.58 13.23
CA VAL A 76 5.58 21.44 11.85
C VAL A 76 5.41 20.01 11.35
N ASP A 77 5.74 19.01 12.18
CA ASP A 77 5.61 17.60 11.79
C ASP A 77 4.14 17.21 11.67
N ARG A 78 3.29 17.67 12.58
CA ARG A 78 1.84 17.48 12.48
C ARG A 78 1.24 18.12 11.22
N MET A 79 1.68 19.33 10.86
CA MET A 79 1.24 19.98 9.63
C MET A 79 1.68 19.20 8.38
N THR A 80 2.92 18.69 8.39
CA THR A 80 3.47 17.85 7.33
C THR A 80 2.70 16.53 7.21
N ALA A 81 2.37 15.90 8.34
CA ALA A 81 1.56 14.69 8.41
C ALA A 81 0.17 14.92 7.82
N LYS A 82 -0.51 16.03 8.14
CA LYS A 82 -1.80 16.38 7.52
C LYS A 82 -1.71 16.54 6.00
N ALA A 83 -0.65 17.18 5.51
CA ALA A 83 -0.44 17.31 4.07
C ALA A 83 -0.24 15.94 3.41
N ALA A 84 0.53 15.05 4.06
CA ALA A 84 0.73 13.68 3.59
C ALA A 84 -0.54 12.83 3.63
N GLU A 85 -1.39 12.99 4.65
CA GLU A 85 -2.69 12.32 4.77
C GLU A 85 -3.59 12.70 3.60
N ARG A 86 -3.69 14.00 3.30
CA ARG A 86 -4.48 14.49 2.15
C ARG A 86 -4.00 13.91 0.83
N LEU A 87 -2.68 13.90 0.58
CA LEU A 87 -2.11 13.30 -0.62
C LEU A 87 -2.40 11.79 -0.71
N THR A 88 -2.45 11.10 0.43
CA THR A 88 -2.79 9.68 0.50
C THR A 88 -4.25 9.43 0.13
N VAL A 89 -5.18 10.22 0.68
CA VAL A 89 -6.61 10.14 0.37
C VAL A 89 -6.88 10.48 -1.10
N ASP A 90 -6.28 11.56 -1.60
CA ASP A 90 -6.42 11.96 -3.01
C ASP A 90 -5.94 10.85 -3.96
N TYR A 91 -4.82 10.18 -3.62
CA TYR A 91 -4.31 9.04 -4.38
C TYR A 91 -5.29 7.85 -4.38
N GLN A 92 -5.83 7.49 -3.23
CA GLN A 92 -6.76 6.36 -3.10
C GLN A 92 -8.07 6.61 -3.85
N LEU A 93 -8.66 7.80 -3.67
CA LEU A 93 -9.88 8.19 -4.39
C LEU A 93 -9.65 8.28 -5.90
N GLY A 94 -8.46 8.76 -6.32
CA GLY A 94 -8.06 8.75 -7.73
C GLY A 94 -8.04 7.34 -8.32
N LYS A 95 -7.53 6.34 -7.60
CA LYS A 95 -7.55 4.94 -8.05
C LYS A 95 -8.96 4.35 -8.11
N LEU A 96 -9.80 4.65 -7.13
CA LEU A 96 -11.19 4.22 -7.15
C LEU A 96 -11.95 4.84 -8.34
N ALA A 97 -11.78 6.14 -8.57
CA ALA A 97 -12.39 6.84 -9.70
C ALA A 97 -11.91 6.25 -11.04
N ALA A 98 -10.62 5.98 -11.20
CA ALA A 98 -10.07 5.33 -12.39
C ALA A 98 -10.72 3.96 -12.63
N TRP A 99 -10.80 3.11 -11.59
CA TRP A 99 -11.49 1.82 -11.68
C TRP A 99 -12.96 1.98 -12.11
N LYS A 100 -13.69 2.93 -11.52
CA LYS A 100 -15.10 3.17 -11.88
C LYS A 100 -15.29 3.64 -13.32
N ASN A 101 -14.32 4.37 -13.89
CA ASN A 101 -14.36 4.79 -15.29
C ASN A 101 -14.01 3.67 -16.27
N GLU A 102 -13.26 2.65 -15.83
CA GLU A 102 -12.77 1.57 -16.68
C GLU A 102 -13.53 0.25 -16.52
N VAL A 103 -14.40 0.14 -15.51
CA VAL A 103 -15.05 -1.11 -15.10
C VAL A 103 -15.76 -1.82 -16.26
N ASP A 104 -16.44 -1.10 -17.15
CA ASP A 104 -17.16 -1.71 -18.29
C ASP A 104 -16.23 -2.37 -19.30
N ARG A 105 -14.96 -1.97 -19.35
CA ARG A 105 -13.92 -2.55 -20.20
C ARG A 105 -13.20 -3.73 -19.55
N ALA A 106 -13.34 -3.90 -18.22
CA ALA A 106 -12.72 -5.01 -17.51
C ALA A 106 -13.39 -6.36 -17.87
N ALA A 107 -12.63 -7.45 -17.75
CA ALA A 107 -13.16 -8.79 -17.99
C ALA A 107 -14.34 -9.10 -17.04
N PRO A 108 -15.35 -9.88 -17.46
CA PRO A 108 -16.55 -10.14 -16.66
C PRO A 108 -16.27 -10.69 -15.25
N ASP A 109 -15.25 -11.54 -15.10
CA ASP A 109 -14.88 -12.10 -13.81
C ASP A 109 -14.33 -11.04 -12.85
N TRP A 110 -13.54 -10.09 -13.35
CA TRP A 110 -13.04 -8.95 -12.56
C TRP A 110 -14.16 -7.98 -12.19
N ARG A 111 -15.12 -7.73 -13.09
CA ARG A 111 -16.31 -6.92 -12.76
C ARG A 111 -17.14 -7.55 -11.64
N ARG A 112 -17.30 -8.89 -11.66
CA ARG A 112 -18.04 -9.63 -10.63
C ARG A 112 -17.28 -9.74 -9.31
N ALA A 113 -15.96 -9.89 -9.37
CA ALA A 113 -15.12 -10.02 -8.19
C ALA A 113 -14.88 -8.68 -7.48
N ALA A 114 -14.86 -7.56 -8.21
CA ALA A 114 -14.75 -6.24 -7.62
C ALA A 114 -15.97 -5.94 -6.73
N PHE A 115 -15.71 -5.50 -5.51
CA PHE A 115 -16.74 -5.27 -4.50
C PHE A 115 -16.70 -3.83 -4.00
N SER A 116 -17.82 -3.41 -3.41
CA SER A 116 -17.95 -2.20 -2.58
C SER A 116 -18.70 -2.63 -1.34
N ASN A 117 -18.20 -2.25 -0.16
CA ASN A 117 -18.84 -2.57 1.11
C ASN A 117 -18.89 -1.31 1.98
N ASP A 118 -20.07 -1.02 2.51
CA ASP A 118 -20.29 0.00 3.53
C ASP A 118 -21.03 -0.61 4.72
N THR A 119 -20.78 -0.08 5.91
CA THR A 119 -21.41 -0.54 7.14
C THR A 119 -21.52 0.63 8.08
N SER A 120 -22.65 0.75 8.76
CA SER A 120 -22.91 1.77 9.77
C SER A 120 -23.26 1.13 11.10
N ALA A 121 -22.60 1.55 12.18
CA ALA A 121 -22.84 1.08 13.53
C ALA A 121 -22.46 2.17 14.55
N SER A 122 -23.02 2.10 15.75
CA SER A 122 -22.54 2.87 16.90
C SER A 122 -21.35 2.14 17.51
N ALA A 123 -20.24 2.85 17.73
CA ALA A 123 -19.03 2.29 18.32
C ALA A 123 -18.30 3.35 19.15
N THR A 124 -17.61 2.90 20.20
CA THR A 124 -16.59 3.67 20.92
C THR A 124 -15.29 3.74 20.11
N ALA A 125 -14.38 4.64 20.48
CA ALA A 125 -13.06 4.72 19.87
C ALA A 125 -12.25 3.41 20.02
N GLN A 126 -12.41 2.72 21.16
CA GLN A 126 -11.75 1.43 21.40
C GLN A 126 -12.27 0.34 20.46
N GLU A 127 -13.60 0.24 20.30
CA GLU A 127 -14.21 -0.72 19.38
C GLU A 127 -13.83 -0.43 17.92
N LEU A 128 -13.73 0.85 17.54
CA LEU A 128 -13.25 1.24 16.20
C LEU A 128 -11.78 0.85 15.98
N SER A 129 -10.91 1.03 16.98
CA SER A 129 -9.52 0.59 16.92
C SER A 129 -9.41 -0.94 16.80
N GLN A 130 -10.23 -1.69 17.53
CA GLN A 130 -10.27 -3.15 17.42
C GLN A 130 -10.70 -3.61 16.02
N LEU A 131 -11.69 -2.93 15.41
CA LEU A 131 -12.09 -3.18 14.04
C LEU A 131 -10.93 -2.93 13.05
N GLN A 132 -10.18 -1.83 13.23
CA GLN A 132 -9.01 -1.55 12.41
C GLN A 132 -7.99 -2.69 12.46
N ASP A 133 -7.67 -3.19 13.65
CA ASP A 133 -6.70 -4.27 13.83
C ASP A 133 -7.18 -5.57 13.15
N LEU A 134 -8.46 -5.91 13.30
CA LEU A 134 -9.07 -7.06 12.63
C LEU A 134 -9.03 -6.94 11.10
N LEU A 135 -9.32 -5.75 10.55
CA LEU A 135 -9.26 -5.49 9.11
C LEU A 135 -7.83 -5.62 8.59
N VAL A 136 -6.87 -5.01 9.28
CA VAL A 136 -5.43 -5.11 8.95
C VAL A 136 -4.98 -6.57 8.96
N GLN A 137 -5.32 -7.32 10.02
CA GLN A 137 -4.96 -8.73 10.12
C GLN A 137 -5.59 -9.55 8.99
N THR A 138 -6.88 -9.34 8.71
CA THR A 138 -7.61 -10.05 7.64
C THR A 138 -6.95 -9.83 6.28
N LEU A 139 -6.60 -8.58 5.95
CA LEU A 139 -5.94 -8.26 4.69
C LEU A 139 -4.53 -8.85 4.60
N ARG A 140 -3.78 -8.87 5.70
CA ARG A 140 -2.47 -9.55 5.75
C ARG A 140 -2.62 -11.05 5.52
N THR A 141 -3.51 -11.72 6.25
CA THR A 141 -3.76 -13.16 6.10
C THR A 141 -4.20 -13.52 4.68
N TRP A 142 -5.11 -12.73 4.09
CA TRP A 142 -5.51 -12.93 2.70
C TRP A 142 -4.32 -12.81 1.74
N ARG A 143 -3.54 -11.74 1.84
CA ARG A 143 -2.36 -11.52 1.00
C ARG A 143 -1.35 -12.66 1.14
N ASP A 144 -1.07 -13.10 2.37
CA ASP A 144 -0.07 -14.12 2.65
C ASP A 144 -0.54 -15.53 2.26
N SER A 145 -1.86 -15.72 2.06
CA SER A 145 -2.43 -16.97 1.53
C SER A 145 -2.25 -17.16 0.02
N ILE A 146 -1.83 -16.12 -0.71
CA ILE A 146 -1.66 -16.17 -2.17
C ILE A 146 -0.37 -16.92 -2.52
N ASP A 147 -0.47 -18.13 -3.09
CA ASP A 147 0.70 -18.86 -3.60
C ASP A 147 1.18 -18.27 -4.93
N THR A 148 2.25 -17.50 -4.92
CA THR A 148 2.79 -16.86 -6.14
C THR A 148 3.48 -17.83 -7.09
N ARG A 149 3.56 -19.13 -6.76
CA ARG A 149 4.27 -20.16 -7.55
C ARG A 149 3.33 -21.12 -8.29
N ASP A 150 2.03 -20.99 -8.13
CA ASP A 150 1.01 -21.85 -8.75
C ASP A 150 0.82 -21.62 -10.26
N GLY A 151 1.53 -20.66 -10.86
CA GLY A 151 1.43 -20.32 -12.28
C GLY A 151 0.16 -19.57 -12.68
N ALA A 152 -0.71 -19.21 -11.74
CA ALA A 152 -1.94 -18.48 -12.04
C ALA A 152 -1.65 -17.02 -12.44
N GLU A 153 -2.28 -16.57 -13.52
CA GLU A 153 -2.29 -15.16 -13.91
C GLU A 153 -3.05 -14.33 -12.86
N ARG A 154 -2.42 -13.26 -12.37
CA ARG A 154 -2.98 -12.38 -11.33
C ARG A 154 -2.98 -10.94 -11.79
N SER A 155 -4.08 -10.23 -11.54
CA SER A 155 -4.11 -8.79 -11.69
C SER A 155 -3.80 -8.10 -10.35
N PRO A 156 -3.12 -6.93 -10.36
CA PRO A 156 -2.92 -6.15 -9.16
C PRO A 156 -4.27 -5.72 -8.55
N VAL A 157 -4.47 -6.01 -7.26
CA VAL A 157 -5.67 -5.62 -6.52
C VAL A 157 -5.31 -4.51 -5.54
N PHE A 158 -6.07 -3.42 -5.56
CA PHE A 158 -5.91 -2.30 -4.63
C PHE A 158 -7.09 -2.23 -3.68
N ILE A 159 -6.81 -2.28 -2.38
CA ILE A 159 -7.81 -2.21 -1.31
C ILE A 159 -7.38 -1.11 -0.35
N PHE A 160 -8.32 -0.23 0.00
CA PHE A 160 -8.15 0.78 1.04
C PHE A 160 -9.44 0.86 1.85
N THR A 161 -9.31 1.07 3.15
CA THR A 161 -10.43 1.08 4.09
C THR A 161 -10.27 2.25 5.05
N TYR A 162 -11.33 3.00 5.26
CA TYR A 162 -11.41 4.07 6.26
C TYR A 162 -12.53 3.77 7.24
N GLY A 163 -12.27 4.01 8.52
CA GLY A 163 -13.28 4.04 9.57
C GLY A 163 -13.26 5.41 10.23
N PHE A 164 -14.40 6.08 10.29
CA PHE A 164 -14.51 7.41 10.87
C PHE A 164 -15.92 7.62 11.46
N PRO A 165 -16.05 8.42 12.52
CA PRO A 165 -17.36 8.83 13.00
C PRO A 165 -18.04 9.72 11.96
N THR A 166 -19.31 9.46 11.69
CA THR A 166 -20.14 10.29 10.80
C THR A 166 -21.50 10.54 11.41
N ARG A 167 -22.19 11.56 10.90
CA ARG A 167 -23.63 11.75 11.12
C ARG A 167 -24.37 11.31 9.84
N PRO A 168 -25.62 10.82 9.95
CA PRO A 168 -26.47 10.55 8.80
C PRO A 168 -26.65 11.78 7.91
#